data_AF-A0A3A4S630-F1
#
_entry.id   AF-A0A3A4S630-F1
#
_cell.length_a   1.000
_cell.length_b   1.000
_cell.length_c   1.000
_cell.angle_alpha   90.00
_cell.angle_beta   90.00
_cell.angle_gamma   90.00
#
_symmetry.space_group_name_H-M   'P 1'
#
loop_
_entity.id
_entity.type
_entity.pdbx_description
1 polymer ?
#
loop_
_entity_poly.entity_id
_entity_poly.type
_entity_poly.pdbx_seq_one_letter_code
_entity_poly.pdbx_strand_id
1 'polypeptide(L)' 'MRFITFFFITAFLSVLGIVSAGQTIAKEAVAAPIAIVEQTAIEFSPVIAGTEVEHRFSVLNKGNAPLNIINVYSG' A
#
# COMPACT_ATOMS: atom_id res chain seq x y z
N MET A 1 34.31 -45.75 -13.87
CA MET A 1 34.34 -44.27 -13.97
C MET A 1 33.07 -43.67 -14.58
N ARG A 2 32.48 -44.23 -15.65
CA ARG A 2 31.28 -43.67 -16.31
C ARG A 2 30.02 -43.63 -15.43
N PHE A 3 29.81 -44.64 -14.57
CA PHE A 3 28.60 -44.76 -13.72
C PHE A 3 28.52 -43.67 -12.63
N ILE A 4 29.66 -43.27 -12.08
CA ILE A 4 29.77 -42.20 -11.07
C ILE A 4 29.45 -40.84 -11.70
N THR A 5 29.93 -40.60 -12.91
CA THR A 5 29.66 -39.35 -13.65
C THR A 5 28.17 -39.19 -13.99
N PHE A 6 27.48 -40.28 -14.38
CA PHE A 6 26.03 -40.24 -14.62
C PHE A 6 25.23 -39.94 -13.35
N PHE A 7 25.63 -40.48 -12.20
CA PHE A 7 24.99 -40.22 -10.91
C PHE A 7 25.12 -38.75 -10.47
N PHE A 8 26.29 -38.13 -10.66
CA PHE A 8 26.48 -36.72 -10.35
C PHE A 8 25.70 -35.79 -11.29
N ILE A 9 25.59 -36.13 -12.56
CA ILE A 9 24.83 -35.34 -13.54
C ILE A 9 23.33 -35.36 -13.21
N THR A 10 22.76 -36.53 -12.87
CA THR A 10 21.34 -36.63 -12.50
C THR A 10 21.03 -35.94 -11.18
N ALA A 11 21.92 -36.04 -10.19
CA ALA A 11 21.78 -35.32 -8.92
C ALA A 11 21.88 -33.80 -9.10
N PHE A 12 22.75 -33.32 -10.00
CA PHE A 12 22.85 -31.89 -10.29
C PHE A 12 21.61 -31.35 -11.01
N LEU A 13 21.08 -32.12 -11.98
CA LEU A 13 19.84 -31.79 -12.69
C LEU A 13 18.61 -31.77 -11.78
N SER A 14 18.52 -32.68 -10.81
CA SER A 14 17.40 -32.70 -9.86
C SER A 14 17.45 -31.52 -8.88
N VAL A 15 18.65 -31.14 -8.42
CA VAL A 15 18.83 -29.95 -7.57
C VAL A 15 18.50 -28.67 -8.35
N LEU A 16 18.90 -28.57 -9.62
CA LEU A 16 18.61 -27.40 -10.45
C LEU A 16 17.09 -27.21 -10.69
N GLY A 17 16.35 -28.30 -10.89
CA GLY A 17 14.90 -28.27 -11.07
C GLY A 17 14.11 -27.83 -9.81
N ILE A 18 14.63 -28.11 -8.62
CA ILE A 18 13.98 -27.69 -7.36
C ILE A 18 14.14 -26.19 -7.12
N VAL A 19 15.28 -25.60 -7.53
CA VAL A 19 15.56 -24.16 -7.33
C VAL A 19 14.67 -23.27 -8.20
N SER A 20 14.20 -23.74 -9.36
CA SER A 20 13.33 -22.97 -10.26
C SER A 20 11.86 -22.86 -9.80
N ALA A 21 11.40 -23.70 -8.87
CA ALA A 21 9.99 -23.75 -8.46
C ALA A 21 9.60 -22.68 -7.41
N GLY A 22 10.57 -21.92 -6.89
CA GLY A 22 10.38 -21.01 -5.75
C GLY A 22 10.32 -19.51 -6.06
N GLN A 23 10.39 -19.09 -7.33
CA GLN A 23 10.42 -17.66 -7.65
C GLN A 23 9.01 -17.09 -7.80
N THR A 24 8.44 -16.62 -6.69
CA THR A 24 7.26 -15.76 -6.73
C THR A 24 7.71 -14.34 -7.09
N ILE A 25 7.35 -13.87 -8.28
CA ILE A 25 7.50 -12.46 -8.63
C ILE A 25 6.46 -11.70 -7.79
N ALA A 26 6.92 -10.98 -6.76
CA ALA A 26 6.05 -10.11 -6.00
C ALA A 26 5.48 -9.04 -6.95
N LYS A 27 4.15 -9.04 -7.13
CA LYS A 27 3.47 -7.98 -7.87
C LYS A 27 3.66 -6.69 -7.10
N GLU A 28 4.42 -5.77 -7.66
CA GLU A 28 4.64 -4.46 -7.06
C GLU A 28 3.29 -3.75 -6.91
N ALA A 29 2.98 -3.31 -5.69
CA ALA A 29 1.76 -2.56 -5.44
C ALA A 29 1.89 -1.19 -6.13
N VAL A 30 0.87 -0.83 -6.92
CA VAL A 30 0.84 0.47 -7.60
C VAL A 30 0.92 1.57 -6.54
N ALA A 31 1.93 2.43 -6.63
CA ALA A 31 2.09 3.53 -5.69
C ALA A 31 0.95 4.54 -5.85
N ALA A 32 0.15 4.73 -4.80
CA ALA A 32 -0.99 5.65 -4.81
C ALA A 32 -1.20 6.29 -3.43
N PRO A 33 -1.59 7.57 -3.36
CA PRO A 33 -1.99 8.19 -2.11
C PRO A 33 -3.35 7.66 -1.66
N ILE A 34 -3.58 7.56 -0.35
CA ILE A 34 -4.86 7.14 0.23
C ILE A 34 -5.23 8.16 1.30
N ALA A 35 -6.15 9.07 0.98
CA ALA A 35 -6.65 10.06 1.93
C ALA A 35 -7.73 9.44 2.83
N ILE A 36 -7.57 9.60 4.15
CA ILE A 36 -8.57 9.24 5.14
C ILE A 36 -8.96 10.48 5.92
N VAL A 37 -10.26 10.72 6.04
CA VAL A 37 -10.86 11.78 6.86
C VAL A 37 -11.67 11.09 7.96
N GLU A 38 -11.30 11.34 9.22
CA GLU A 38 -11.93 10.65 10.36
C GLU A 38 -13.34 11.18 10.65
N GLN A 39 -13.58 12.47 10.38
CA GLN A 39 -14.85 13.14 10.60
C GLN A 39 -15.37 13.68 9.27
N THR A 40 -16.31 12.95 8.67
CA THR A 40 -16.88 13.27 7.35
C THR A 40 -18.15 14.12 7.42
N ALA A 41 -18.71 14.30 8.62
CA ALA A 41 -19.88 15.11 8.87
C ALA A 41 -19.72 15.89 10.18
N ILE A 42 -20.22 17.11 10.19
CA ILE A 42 -20.19 18.00 11.34
C ILE A 42 -21.58 18.60 11.51
N GLU A 43 -22.08 18.58 12.73
CA GLU A 43 -23.33 19.23 13.10
C GLU A 43 -23.01 20.52 13.86
N PHE A 44 -23.43 21.66 13.30
CA PHE A 44 -23.35 22.93 14.00
C PHE A 44 -24.58 23.08 14.89
N SER A 45 -24.38 23.09 16.21
CA SER A 45 -25.42 23.50 17.16
C SER A 45 -25.81 24.96 16.91
N PRO A 46 -27.02 25.40 17.34
CA PRO A 46 -27.48 26.77 17.15
C PRO A 46 -26.43 27.79 17.57
N VAL A 47 -25.94 28.53 16.59
CA VAL A 47 -24.90 29.53 16.76
C VAL A 47 -25.53 30.90 16.97
N ILE A 48 -25.07 31.59 18.01
CA ILE A 48 -25.49 32.98 18.29
C ILE A 48 -24.86 33.88 17.21
N ALA A 49 -25.64 34.84 16.73
CA ALA A 49 -25.18 35.79 15.73
C ALA A 49 -23.93 36.55 16.21
N GLY A 50 -22.90 36.58 15.37
CA GLY A 50 -21.62 37.23 15.67
C GLY A 50 -20.58 36.36 16.38
N THR A 51 -20.90 35.10 16.69
CA THR A 51 -19.96 34.16 17.30
C THR A 51 -19.17 33.40 16.22
N GLU A 52 -17.84 33.40 16.34
CA GLU A 52 -16.96 32.56 15.53
C GLU A 52 -16.96 31.13 16.09
N VAL A 53 -17.17 30.14 15.21
CA VAL A 53 -17.08 28.72 15.55
C VAL A 53 -16.07 28.06 14.64
N GLU A 54 -14.99 27.55 15.24
CA GLU A 54 -13.95 26.83 14.53
C GLU A 54 -14.17 25.31 14.68
N HIS A 55 -14.07 24.58 13.57
CA HIS A 55 -14.00 23.13 13.57
C HIS A 55 -12.72 22.67 12.90
N ARG A 56 -11.97 21.80 13.59
CA ARG A 56 -10.71 21.24 13.11
C ARG A 56 -10.91 19.78 12.76
N PHE A 57 -10.51 19.40 11.54
CA PHE A 57 -10.47 18.02 11.11
C PHE A 57 -9.06 17.66 10.65
N SER A 58 -8.77 16.36 10.69
CA SER A 58 -7.48 15.81 10.25
C SER A 58 -7.66 14.98 8.99
N VAL A 59 -6.75 15.15 8.04
CA VAL A 59 -6.65 14.35 6.83
C VAL A 59 -5.33 13.59 6.87
N LEU A 60 -5.39 12.26 6.76
CA LEU A 60 -4.21 11.39 6.82
C LEU A 60 -3.95 10.76 5.46
N ASN A 61 -2.69 10.73 5.02
CA ASN A 61 -2.25 9.92 3.89
C ASN A 61 -1.77 8.56 4.38
N LYS A 62 -2.53 7.49 4.13
CA LYS A 62 -2.14 6.10 4.40
C LYS A 62 -1.61 5.37 3.16
N GLY A 63 -1.47 6.08 2.05
CA GLY A 63 -0.90 5.55 0.82
C GLY A 63 0.63 5.50 0.86
N ASN A 64 1.20 4.88 -0.15
CA ASN A 64 2.65 4.79 -0.37
C ASN A 64 3.15 5.80 -1.42
N ALA A 65 2.33 6.81 -1.75
CA ALA A 65 2.71 7.94 -2.59
C ALA A 65 2.29 9.28 -1.93
N PRO A 66 2.92 10.42 -2.29
CA PRO A 66 2.57 11.73 -1.75
C PRO A 66 1.12 12.12 -2.02
N LEU A 67 0.44 12.67 -1.01
CA LEU A 67 -0.91 13.23 -1.13
C LEU A 67 -0.80 14.74 -1.38
N ASN A 68 -1.37 15.21 -2.48
CA ASN A 68 -1.48 16.63 -2.81
C ASN A 68 -2.94 17.08 -2.75
N ILE A 69 -3.26 18.03 -1.86
CA ILE A 69 -4.62 18.58 -1.71
C ILE A 69 -4.68 19.88 -2.49
N ILE A 70 -5.44 19.90 -3.58
CA ILE A 70 -5.49 21.04 -4.51
C ILE A 70 -6.52 22.08 -4.07
N ASN A 71 -7.69 21.64 -3.61
CA ASN A 71 -8.80 22.50 -3.19
C ASN A 71 -9.56 21.88 -2.02
N VAL A 72 -10.16 22.74 -1.20
CA VAL A 72 -11.07 22.36 -0.12
C VAL A 72 -12.35 23.18 -0.30
N TYR A 73 -13.50 22.52 -0.26
CA TYR A 73 -14.82 23.15 -0.36
C TYR A 73 -15.61 22.87 0.91
N SER A 74 -16.27 23.89 1.43
CA SER A 74 -17.28 23.78 2.50
C SER A 74 -18.66 24.08 1.92
N GLY A 75 -19.68 23.35 2.39
CA GLY A 75 -21.09 23.56 2.03
C GLY A 75 -21.78 24.55 2.95
#